data_AF-A0A815T0P5-F1
#
_entry.id   AF-A0A815T0P5-F1
#
_cell.length_a   1.000
_cell.length_b   1.000
_cell.length_c   1.000
_cell.angle_alpha   90.00
_cell.angle_beta   90.00
_cell.angle_gamma   90.00
#
_symmetry.space_group_name_H-M   'P 1'
#
loop_
_entity.id
_entity.type
_entity.pdbx_description
1 polymer ?
#
loop_
_entity_poly.entity_id
_entity_poly.type
_entity_poly.pdbx_seq_one_letter_code
_entity_poly.pdbx_strand_id
1 'polypeptide(L)'
;MSKARRKNIPVIPKSFVFEIPTAYQQTLSNKRFLLMEYYLKRAKERVVIFSSDQQLNLLFNSDVIFIDGTFSAAPENFDQVFLIHVQQFNQGNSIVCYPVIYRNFFCFLKCLPVVFGLLPNRRTTTYMDLFKRLKEEAIAINKVFEPKQVVSDFESALVSAFPNASHTGCNFHFIQAVHRNITNLGLASEYTHDENMQGQCRQLMALSLMPTAEVEKQFKHIHALASPSFDDLFVYFERQWINACVPLSLWNANESDHRTNNIAEGEREKSILRRTIVGLEHV
;
A
#
# COMPACT_ATOMS: atom_id res chain seq x y z
N MET A 1 -20.92 9.59 7.11
CA MET A 1 -21.78 9.06 6.03
C MET A 1 -23.21 9.50 6.28
N SER A 2 -23.94 10.02 5.28
CA SER A 2 -25.32 10.51 5.48
C SER A 2 -26.32 9.37 5.70
N LYS A 3 -27.35 9.60 6.52
CA LYS A 3 -28.42 8.63 6.88
C LYS A 3 -29.14 8.02 5.68
N ALA A 4 -29.18 8.72 4.53
CA ALA A 4 -29.86 8.25 3.32
C ALA A 4 -29.16 7.04 2.65
N ARG A 5 -27.83 6.92 2.75
CA ARG A 5 -27.09 5.79 2.18
C ARG A 5 -27.30 4.47 2.93
N ARG A 6 -27.73 4.50 4.20
CA ARG A 6 -27.92 3.29 5.01
C ARG A 6 -29.08 2.40 4.57
N LYS A 7 -30.09 2.94 3.86
CA LYS A 7 -31.27 2.16 3.43
C LYS A 7 -31.00 1.17 2.29
N ASN A 8 -29.94 1.39 1.50
CA ASN A 8 -29.60 0.55 0.35
C ASN A 8 -28.28 -0.21 0.55
N ILE A 9 -27.72 -0.22 1.76
CA ILE A 9 -26.54 -1.02 2.09
C ILE A 9 -27.04 -2.40 2.53
N PRO A 10 -26.67 -3.49 1.83
CA PRO A 10 -27.04 -4.83 2.27
C PRO A 10 -26.52 -5.07 3.68
N VAL A 11 -27.30 -5.81 4.47
CA VAL A 11 -26.90 -6.20 5.83
C VAL A 11 -25.57 -6.93 5.75
N ILE A 12 -24.60 -6.49 6.55
CA ILE A 12 -23.30 -7.14 6.61
C ILE A 12 -23.53 -8.60 7.03
N PRO A 13 -23.14 -9.58 6.19
CA PRO A 13 -23.35 -10.98 6.50
C PRO A 13 -22.66 -11.37 7.81
N LYS A 14 -23.28 -12.24 8.61
CA LYS A 14 -22.71 -12.80 9.84
C LYS A 14 -21.98 -14.14 9.63
N SER A 15 -21.90 -14.59 8.38
CA SER A 15 -21.17 -15.79 7.99
C SER A 15 -20.66 -15.67 6.57
N PHE A 16 -19.77 -16.57 6.14
CA PHE A 16 -19.34 -16.68 4.73
C PHE A 16 -20.47 -17.10 3.78
N VAL A 17 -21.58 -17.62 4.30
CA VAL A 17 -22.75 -18.05 3.53
C VAL A 17 -23.69 -16.87 3.34
N PHE A 18 -23.54 -16.18 2.22
CA PHE A 18 -24.44 -15.10 1.80
C PHE A 18 -24.45 -14.96 0.27
N GLU A 19 -25.57 -14.54 -0.28
CA GLU A 19 -25.64 -14.22 -1.71
C GLU A 19 -25.20 -12.77 -1.95
N ILE A 20 -24.37 -12.57 -2.97
CA ILE A 20 -24.02 -11.22 -3.44
C ILE A 20 -25.18 -10.77 -4.32
N PRO A 21 -25.90 -9.68 -4.00
CA PRO A 21 -27.02 -9.24 -4.82
C PRO A 21 -26.58 -8.91 -6.24
N THR A 22 -27.41 -9.21 -7.25
CA THR A 22 -27.09 -9.03 -8.68
C THR A 22 -26.60 -7.61 -9.00
N ALA A 23 -27.15 -6.60 -8.33
CA ALA A 23 -26.73 -5.20 -8.48
C ALA A 23 -25.24 -4.94 -8.14
N TYR A 24 -24.62 -5.79 -7.32
CA TYR A 24 -23.19 -5.72 -6.99
C TYR A 24 -22.33 -6.67 -7.84
N GLN A 25 -22.95 -7.58 -8.60
CA GLN A 25 -22.25 -8.45 -9.53
C GLN A 25 -21.96 -7.77 -10.87
N GLN A 26 -22.57 -6.62 -11.11
CA GLN A 26 -22.51 -5.90 -12.38
C GLN A 26 -22.08 -4.44 -12.20
N THR A 27 -21.50 -3.86 -13.26
CA THR A 27 -21.26 -2.42 -13.35
C THR A 27 -22.58 -1.66 -13.55
N LEU A 28 -22.54 -0.32 -13.44
CA LEU A 28 -23.69 0.54 -13.78
C LEU A 28 -24.18 0.39 -15.23
N SER A 29 -23.34 -0.18 -16.10
CA SER A 29 -23.66 -0.49 -17.49
C SER A 29 -24.01 -1.97 -17.72
N ASN A 30 -24.38 -2.70 -16.65
CA ASN A 30 -24.79 -4.11 -16.65
C ASN A 30 -23.71 -5.08 -17.19
N LYS A 31 -22.43 -4.69 -17.12
CA LYS A 31 -21.30 -5.58 -17.48
C LYS A 31 -20.84 -6.36 -16.27
N ARG A 32 -20.12 -7.47 -16.48
CA ARG A 32 -19.52 -8.27 -15.40
C ARG A 32 -18.65 -7.38 -14.47
N PHE A 33 -18.86 -7.53 -13.16
CA PHE A 33 -18.03 -6.90 -12.14
C PHE A 33 -17.62 -7.87 -11.02
N LEU A 34 -18.48 -8.83 -10.65
CA LEU A 34 -18.03 -9.98 -9.85
C LEU A 34 -17.15 -10.85 -10.76
N LEU A 35 -15.85 -10.85 -10.49
CA LEU A 35 -14.85 -11.55 -11.30
C LEU A 35 -14.83 -13.03 -10.95
N MET A 36 -14.67 -13.33 -9.67
CA MET A 36 -14.61 -14.70 -9.17
C MET A 36 -15.03 -14.79 -7.72
N GLU A 37 -15.60 -15.95 -7.39
CA GLU A 37 -15.99 -16.34 -6.05
C GLU A 37 -15.58 -17.80 -5.85
N TYR A 38 -14.86 -18.09 -4.76
CA TYR A 38 -14.45 -19.46 -4.46
C TYR A 38 -14.22 -19.66 -2.96
N TYR A 39 -14.18 -20.93 -2.55
CA TYR A 39 -13.87 -21.33 -1.18
C TYR A 39 -12.47 -21.94 -1.12
N LEU A 40 -11.72 -21.59 -0.06
CA LEU A 40 -10.43 -22.21 0.21
C LEU A 40 -10.64 -23.67 0.65
N LYS A 41 -9.94 -24.60 -0.02
CA LYS A 41 -10.15 -26.07 -0.02
C LYS A 41 -10.18 -26.76 1.36
N ARG A 42 -9.91 -26.07 2.47
CA ARG A 42 -9.80 -26.66 3.82
C ARG A 42 -10.52 -25.90 4.94
N ALA A 43 -10.97 -24.67 4.70
CA ALA A 43 -11.39 -23.79 5.81
C ALA A 43 -12.84 -23.28 5.72
N LYS A 44 -13.58 -23.59 4.64
CA LYS A 44 -14.87 -22.93 4.31
C LYS A 44 -14.79 -21.39 4.29
N GLU A 45 -13.59 -20.86 4.25
CA GLU A 45 -13.28 -19.44 4.09
C GLU A 45 -13.54 -19.07 2.63
N ARG A 46 -14.28 -17.99 2.42
CA ARG A 46 -14.68 -17.52 1.09
C ARG A 46 -13.74 -16.41 0.65
N VAL A 47 -13.40 -16.40 -0.64
CA VAL A 47 -12.73 -15.30 -1.32
C VAL A 47 -13.68 -14.77 -2.38
N VAL A 48 -13.84 -13.45 -2.40
CA VAL A 48 -14.68 -12.76 -3.40
C VAL A 48 -13.84 -11.69 -4.05
N ILE A 49 -13.80 -11.66 -5.39
CA ILE A 49 -13.02 -10.68 -6.14
C ILE A 49 -13.91 -9.99 -7.15
N PHE A 50 -13.79 -8.68 -7.22
CA PHE A 50 -14.48 -7.80 -8.14
C PHE A 50 -13.48 -7.08 -9.05
N SER A 51 -13.75 -7.14 -10.35
CA SER A 51 -13.08 -6.36 -11.38
C SER A 51 -13.91 -6.46 -12.66
N SER A 52 -14.02 -5.37 -13.40
CA SER A 52 -14.60 -5.36 -14.74
C SER A 52 -13.55 -5.71 -15.79
N ASP A 53 -13.99 -6.13 -16.98
CA ASP A 53 -13.08 -6.46 -18.09
C ASP A 53 -12.20 -5.27 -18.52
N GLN A 54 -12.71 -4.03 -18.35
CA GLN A 54 -11.93 -2.82 -18.61
C GLN A 54 -10.82 -2.65 -17.56
N GLN A 55 -11.12 -2.90 -16.29
CA GLN A 55 -10.15 -2.85 -15.21
C GLN A 55 -9.09 -3.94 -15.32
N LEU A 56 -9.47 -5.17 -15.71
CA LEU A 56 -8.52 -6.24 -16.00
C LEU A 56 -7.60 -5.90 -17.17
N ASN A 57 -8.14 -5.27 -18.22
CA ASN A 57 -7.32 -4.80 -19.32
C ASN A 57 -6.30 -3.75 -18.90
N LEU A 58 -6.67 -2.84 -17.98
CA LEU A 58 -5.74 -1.89 -17.39
C LEU A 58 -4.69 -2.61 -16.52
N LEU A 59 -5.12 -3.55 -15.67
CA LEU A 59 -4.23 -4.35 -14.82
C LEU A 59 -3.13 -5.04 -15.62
N PHE A 60 -3.50 -5.80 -16.63
CA PHE A 60 -2.54 -6.62 -17.39
C PHE A 60 -1.68 -5.83 -18.37
N ASN A 61 -2.01 -4.56 -18.62
CA ASN A 61 -1.19 -3.65 -19.43
C ASN A 61 -0.27 -2.75 -18.59
N SER A 62 -0.35 -2.83 -17.27
CA SER A 62 0.37 -1.92 -16.38
C SER A 62 1.71 -2.49 -15.95
N ASP A 63 2.77 -1.69 -16.13
CA ASP A 63 4.12 -2.04 -15.67
C ASP A 63 4.26 -1.92 -14.14
N VAL A 64 3.49 -1.03 -13.51
CA VAL A 64 3.55 -0.76 -12.07
C VAL A 64 2.18 -1.02 -11.44
N ILE A 65 2.16 -1.89 -10.43
CA ILE A 65 0.97 -2.15 -9.62
C ILE A 65 1.22 -1.84 -8.15
N PHE A 66 0.17 -1.34 -7.48
CA PHE A 66 0.15 -1.09 -6.05
C PHE A 66 -0.81 -2.05 -5.39
N ILE A 67 -0.38 -2.66 -4.30
CA ILE A 67 -1.19 -3.60 -3.55
C ILE A 67 -1.33 -3.08 -2.13
N ASP A 68 -2.57 -3.09 -1.64
CA ASP A 68 -2.91 -2.58 -0.32
C ASP A 68 -4.01 -3.43 0.32
N GLY A 69 -3.99 -3.52 1.65
CA GLY A 69 -4.96 -4.24 2.46
C GLY A 69 -5.58 -3.31 3.50
N THR A 70 -6.88 -3.01 3.38
CA THR A 70 -7.60 -2.19 4.37
C THR A 70 -8.39 -3.07 5.34
N PHE A 71 -8.06 -3.01 6.63
CA PHE A 71 -8.66 -3.86 7.67
C PHE A 71 -9.95 -3.27 8.25
N SER A 72 -9.97 -1.97 8.53
CA SER A 72 -11.11 -1.29 9.18
C SER A 72 -12.38 -1.24 8.32
N ALA A 73 -12.22 -1.43 7.01
CA ALA A 73 -13.31 -1.48 6.05
C ALA A 73 -13.79 -2.92 5.77
N ALA A 74 -13.10 -3.93 6.30
CA ALA A 74 -13.43 -5.32 6.05
C ALA A 74 -14.74 -5.71 6.77
N PRO A 75 -15.66 -6.42 6.10
CA PRO A 75 -16.82 -7.00 6.77
C PRO A 75 -16.36 -8.03 7.83
N GLU A 76 -17.16 -8.27 8.86
CA GLU A 76 -16.79 -9.05 10.05
C GLU A 76 -16.23 -10.47 9.76
N ASN A 77 -16.58 -11.08 8.62
CA ASN A 77 -16.07 -12.40 8.23
C ASN A 77 -14.81 -12.35 7.35
N PHE A 78 -14.32 -11.18 6.99
CA PHE A 78 -13.12 -11.02 6.18
C PHE A 78 -12.06 -10.27 6.98
N ASP A 79 -10.83 -10.75 6.96
CA ASP A 79 -9.70 -10.07 7.60
C ASP A 79 -9.38 -8.73 6.92
N GLN A 80 -9.65 -8.60 5.62
CA GLN A 80 -9.26 -7.41 4.86
C GLN A 80 -10.10 -7.18 3.59
N VAL A 81 -10.16 -5.91 3.20
CA VAL A 81 -10.42 -5.49 1.82
C VAL A 81 -9.07 -5.37 1.11
N PHE A 82 -8.81 -6.28 0.19
CA PHE A 82 -7.61 -6.31 -0.65
C PHE A 82 -7.82 -5.45 -1.89
N LEU A 83 -6.85 -4.63 -2.26
CA LEU A 83 -6.92 -3.72 -3.40
C LEU A 83 -5.69 -3.88 -4.29
N ILE A 84 -5.91 -3.92 -5.60
CA ILE A 84 -4.86 -3.69 -6.60
C ILE A 84 -5.17 -2.38 -7.32
N HIS A 85 -4.22 -1.47 -7.31
CA HIS A 85 -4.24 -0.25 -8.09
C HIS A 85 -3.19 -0.33 -9.20
N VAL A 86 -3.46 0.34 -10.31
CA VAL A 86 -2.50 0.54 -11.40
C VAL A 86 -2.13 1.99 -11.52
N GLN A 87 -0.89 2.26 -11.90
CA GLN A 87 -0.52 3.57 -12.38
C GLN A 87 -1.07 3.76 -13.80
N GLN A 88 -1.66 4.92 -14.10
CA GLN A 88 -2.02 5.25 -15.48
C GLN A 88 -1.25 6.48 -15.98
N PHE A 89 -0.47 6.30 -17.04
CA PHE A 89 0.12 7.38 -17.82
C PHE A 89 -0.64 7.49 -19.13
N ASN A 90 -1.46 8.54 -19.29
CA ASN A 90 -2.20 8.75 -20.52
C ASN A 90 -1.87 10.12 -21.13
N GLN A 91 -0.58 10.38 -21.40
CA GLN A 91 -0.07 11.25 -22.49
C GLN A 91 1.42 11.55 -22.25
N GLY A 92 2.31 10.97 -23.06
CA GLY A 92 3.72 11.40 -23.19
C GLY A 92 4.50 11.56 -21.88
N ASN A 93 4.68 10.48 -21.12
CA ASN A 93 5.39 10.45 -19.82
C ASN A 93 4.83 11.36 -18.72
N SER A 94 3.70 12.05 -18.94
CA SER A 94 3.04 12.85 -17.90
C SER A 94 2.06 11.99 -17.10
N ILE A 95 2.15 12.07 -15.77
CA ILE A 95 1.19 11.43 -14.86
C ILE A 95 -0.18 12.09 -15.06
N VAL A 96 -1.12 11.38 -15.67
CA VAL A 96 -2.51 11.85 -15.75
C VAL A 96 -3.16 11.56 -14.41
N CYS A 97 -3.49 12.62 -13.70
CA CYS A 97 -4.27 12.49 -12.48
C CYS A 97 -5.76 12.58 -12.83
N TYR A 98 -6.55 11.60 -12.41
CA TYR A 98 -7.99 11.65 -12.65
C TYR A 98 -8.68 12.50 -11.58
N PRO A 99 -9.51 13.46 -11.98
CA PRO A 99 -10.33 14.20 -11.03
C PRO A 99 -11.37 13.27 -10.43
N VAL A 100 -11.26 13.02 -9.13
CA VAL A 100 -12.26 12.30 -8.35
C VAL A 100 -12.87 13.29 -7.37
N ILE A 101 -14.20 13.36 -7.34
CA ILE A 101 -14.92 14.12 -6.33
C ILE A 101 -15.30 13.17 -5.20
N TYR A 102 -14.62 13.28 -4.06
CA TYR A 102 -15.00 12.56 -2.84
C TYR A 102 -15.44 13.55 -1.77
N ARG A 103 -16.70 13.43 -1.31
CA ARG A 103 -17.29 14.31 -0.28
C ARG A 103 -17.09 15.81 -0.56
N ASN A 104 -17.31 16.24 -1.81
CA ASN A 104 -17.11 17.62 -2.28
C ASN A 104 -15.65 18.11 -2.29
N PHE A 105 -14.68 17.21 -2.11
CA PHE A 105 -13.27 17.48 -2.31
C PHE A 105 -12.84 16.99 -3.69
N PHE A 106 -12.16 17.83 -4.44
CA PHE A 106 -11.56 17.49 -5.73
C PHE A 106 -10.16 16.93 -5.46
N CYS A 107 -9.94 15.66 -5.77
CA CYS A 107 -8.64 15.03 -5.65
C CYS A 107 -8.19 14.45 -6.98
N PHE A 108 -6.87 14.38 -7.15
CA PHE A 108 -6.21 13.97 -8.38
C PHE A 108 -5.58 12.60 -8.16
N LEU A 109 -6.28 11.53 -8.56
CA LEU A 109 -5.81 10.17 -8.36
C LEU A 109 -4.72 9.82 -9.38
N LYS A 110 -3.51 9.53 -8.89
CA LYS A 110 -2.36 9.06 -9.71
C LYS A 110 -2.42 7.57 -10.06
N CYS A 111 -3.23 6.82 -9.33
CA CYS A 111 -3.42 5.39 -9.51
C CYS A 111 -4.92 5.09 -9.48
N LEU A 112 -5.35 4.06 -10.21
CA LEU A 112 -6.75 3.66 -10.27
C LEU A 112 -6.93 2.27 -9.64
N PRO A 113 -7.90 2.08 -8.72
CA PRO A 113 -8.22 0.76 -8.22
C PRO A 113 -8.90 -0.06 -9.33
N VAL A 114 -8.32 -1.22 -9.62
CA VAL A 114 -8.77 -2.10 -10.70
C VAL A 114 -9.22 -3.45 -10.19
N VAL A 115 -8.76 -3.90 -9.02
CA VAL A 115 -9.23 -5.13 -8.39
C VAL A 115 -9.58 -4.86 -6.94
N PHE A 116 -10.73 -5.38 -6.52
CA PHE A 116 -11.22 -5.33 -5.15
C PHE A 116 -11.47 -6.75 -4.66
N GLY A 117 -10.83 -7.16 -3.58
CA GLY A 117 -10.95 -8.48 -2.99
C GLY A 117 -11.47 -8.42 -1.56
N LEU A 118 -12.35 -9.33 -1.20
CA LEU A 118 -12.65 -9.65 0.18
C LEU A 118 -11.91 -10.95 0.52
N LEU A 119 -10.86 -10.83 1.33
CA LEU A 119 -9.99 -11.96 1.67
C LEU A 119 -10.23 -12.38 3.12
N PRO A 120 -10.36 -13.68 3.39
CA PRO A 120 -10.70 -14.21 4.70
C PRO A 120 -9.50 -14.20 5.65
N ASN A 121 -8.27 -14.17 5.12
CA ASN A 121 -7.04 -14.13 5.90
C ASN A 121 -5.89 -13.53 5.07
N ARG A 122 -4.73 -13.33 5.72
CA ARG A 122 -3.49 -12.79 5.14
C ARG A 122 -2.42 -13.87 4.93
N ARG A 123 -2.84 -15.11 4.65
CA ARG A 123 -1.88 -16.21 4.45
C ARG A 123 -1.27 -16.14 3.06
N THR A 124 0.03 -16.43 2.98
CA THR A 124 0.78 -16.53 1.72
C THR A 124 0.07 -17.41 0.68
N THR A 125 -0.50 -18.53 1.11
CA THR A 125 -1.22 -19.46 0.23
C THR A 125 -2.49 -18.86 -0.37
N THR A 126 -3.22 -18.01 0.36
CA THR A 126 -4.43 -17.33 -0.11
C THR A 126 -4.09 -16.33 -1.20
N TYR A 127 -3.04 -15.52 -0.99
CA TYR A 127 -2.55 -14.59 -2.01
C TYR A 127 -2.02 -15.31 -3.25
N MET A 128 -1.26 -16.40 -3.08
CA MET A 128 -0.78 -17.19 -4.22
C MET A 128 -1.92 -17.78 -5.05
N ASP A 129 -3.00 -18.28 -4.42
CA ASP A 129 -4.19 -18.76 -5.15
C ASP A 129 -4.90 -17.60 -5.89
N LEU A 130 -5.01 -16.43 -5.25
CA LEU A 130 -5.55 -15.22 -5.87
C LEU A 130 -4.76 -14.81 -7.11
N PHE A 131 -3.43 -14.67 -7.02
CA PHE A 131 -2.61 -14.24 -8.15
C PHE A 131 -2.57 -15.30 -9.26
N LYS A 132 -2.58 -16.59 -8.90
CA LYS A 132 -2.71 -17.66 -9.88
C LYS A 132 -3.97 -17.48 -10.72
N ARG A 133 -5.12 -17.25 -10.09
CA ARG A 133 -6.40 -17.05 -10.78
C ARG A 133 -6.42 -15.76 -11.61
N LEU A 134 -5.82 -14.68 -11.11
CA LEU A 134 -5.68 -13.45 -11.91
C LEU A 134 -4.80 -13.67 -13.16
N LYS A 135 -3.75 -14.49 -13.06
CA LYS A 135 -2.95 -14.90 -14.23
C LYS A 135 -3.76 -15.75 -15.21
N GLU A 136 -4.62 -16.64 -14.72
CA GLU A 136 -5.55 -17.42 -15.56
C GLU A 136 -6.53 -16.50 -16.31
N GLU A 137 -7.09 -15.46 -15.66
CA GLU A 137 -7.93 -14.45 -16.31
C GLU A 137 -7.16 -13.65 -17.39
N ALA A 138 -5.87 -13.38 -17.17
CA ALA A 138 -5.02 -12.74 -18.18
C ALA A 138 -4.84 -13.63 -19.42
N ILE A 139 -4.52 -14.91 -19.20
CA ILE A 139 -4.36 -15.90 -20.27
C ILE A 139 -5.65 -16.03 -21.07
N ALA A 140 -6.81 -16.03 -20.40
CA ALA A 140 -8.12 -16.13 -21.06
C ALA A 140 -8.40 -14.99 -22.06
N ILE A 141 -7.74 -13.84 -21.91
CA ILE A 141 -7.84 -12.71 -22.83
C ILE A 141 -6.56 -12.45 -23.63
N ASN A 142 -5.72 -13.48 -23.80
CA ASN A 142 -4.46 -13.44 -24.55
C ASN A 142 -3.47 -12.39 -24.03
N LYS A 143 -3.42 -12.21 -22.70
CA LYS A 143 -2.44 -11.35 -22.02
C LYS A 143 -1.62 -12.14 -21.02
N VAL A 144 -0.53 -11.52 -20.57
CA VAL A 144 0.34 -12.03 -19.50
C VAL A 144 0.28 -11.05 -18.35
N PHE A 145 -0.04 -11.52 -17.15
CA PHE A 145 -0.02 -10.68 -15.96
C PHE A 145 1.35 -10.77 -15.27
N GLU A 146 2.26 -9.91 -15.70
CA GLU A 146 3.64 -9.85 -15.22
C GLU A 146 4.10 -8.38 -15.13
N PRO A 147 3.77 -7.68 -14.03
CA PRO A 147 4.19 -6.31 -13.82
C PRO A 147 5.71 -6.23 -13.65
N LYS A 148 6.32 -5.11 -14.03
CA LYS A 148 7.74 -4.83 -13.82
C LYS A 148 8.03 -4.39 -12.39
N GLN A 149 7.08 -3.72 -11.74
CA GLN A 149 7.20 -3.25 -10.37
C GLN A 149 5.93 -3.54 -9.57
N VAL A 150 6.11 -4.07 -8.36
CA VAL A 150 5.06 -4.28 -7.37
C VAL A 150 5.38 -3.42 -6.15
N VAL A 151 4.49 -2.50 -5.83
CA VAL A 151 4.60 -1.66 -4.64
C VAL A 151 3.58 -2.12 -3.62
N SER A 152 4.05 -2.65 -2.49
CA SER A 152 3.18 -3.22 -1.46
C SER A 152 3.86 -3.20 -0.11
N ASP A 153 3.08 -3.43 0.93
CA ASP A 153 3.64 -3.86 2.20
C ASP A 153 4.11 -5.30 2.06
N PHE A 154 5.32 -5.55 2.54
CA PHE A 154 6.07 -6.75 2.21
C PHE A 154 5.35 -8.02 2.65
N GLU A 155 4.90 -8.77 1.66
CA GLU A 155 4.44 -10.14 1.84
C GLU A 155 5.27 -11.06 0.97
N SER A 156 5.83 -12.11 1.56
CA SER A 156 6.58 -13.16 0.86
C SER A 156 5.78 -13.79 -0.29
N ALA A 157 4.45 -13.71 -0.22
CA ALA A 157 3.53 -14.15 -1.26
C ALA A 157 3.67 -13.37 -2.57
N LEU A 158 3.90 -12.06 -2.49
CA LEU A 158 4.03 -11.19 -3.67
C LEU A 158 5.33 -11.46 -4.40
N VAL A 159 6.41 -11.63 -3.65
CA VAL A 159 7.72 -12.03 -4.19
C VAL A 159 7.61 -13.38 -4.91
N SER A 160 6.87 -14.33 -4.32
CA SER A 160 6.62 -15.64 -4.92
C SER A 160 5.73 -15.57 -6.16
N ALA A 161 4.72 -14.69 -6.15
CA ALA A 161 3.78 -14.53 -7.26
C ALA A 161 4.39 -13.79 -8.46
N PHE A 162 5.31 -12.85 -8.22
CA PHE A 162 5.96 -12.03 -9.24
C PHE A 162 7.47 -12.01 -9.04
N PRO A 163 8.17 -13.14 -9.26
CA PRO A 163 9.60 -13.26 -8.98
C PRO A 163 10.47 -12.36 -9.86
N ASN A 164 9.98 -12.00 -11.05
CA ASN A 164 10.68 -11.15 -12.01
C ASN A 164 10.41 -9.65 -11.82
N ALA A 165 9.48 -9.28 -10.94
CA ALA A 165 9.18 -7.88 -10.66
C ALA A 165 10.17 -7.30 -9.64
N SER A 166 10.45 -6.01 -9.75
CA SER A 166 11.02 -5.24 -8.65
C SER A 166 9.97 -5.07 -7.54
N HIS A 167 10.34 -5.37 -6.31
CA HIS A 167 9.47 -5.21 -5.14
C HIS A 167 9.91 -4.00 -4.34
N THR A 168 9.00 -3.05 -4.12
CA THR A 168 9.28 -1.87 -3.32
C THR A 168 8.22 -1.73 -2.23
N GLY A 169 8.67 -1.35 -1.05
CA GLY A 169 7.83 -1.05 0.09
C GLY A 169 7.11 0.26 -0.10
N CYS A 170 5.98 0.36 0.56
CA CYS A 170 5.35 1.64 0.72
C CYS A 170 6.11 2.50 1.74
N ASN A 171 6.65 3.64 1.32
CA ASN A 171 7.34 4.56 2.22
C ASN A 171 6.41 5.12 3.33
N PHE A 172 5.10 5.20 3.09
CA PHE A 172 4.13 5.52 4.15
C PHE A 172 4.09 4.45 5.25
N HIS A 173 4.20 3.16 4.93
CA HIS A 173 4.26 2.12 5.96
C HIS A 173 5.60 2.03 6.65
N PHE A 174 6.70 2.39 5.97
CA PHE A 174 7.99 2.65 6.61
C PHE A 174 7.87 3.78 7.65
N ILE A 175 7.31 4.92 7.27
CA ILE A 175 7.04 6.06 8.17
C ILE A 175 6.18 5.64 9.35
N GLN A 176 5.08 4.91 9.10
CA GLN A 176 4.23 4.40 10.18
C GLN A 176 4.97 3.40 11.09
N ALA A 177 5.85 2.56 10.55
CA ALA A 177 6.64 1.63 11.36
C ALA A 177 7.55 2.38 12.32
N VAL A 178 8.18 3.46 11.87
CA VAL A 178 8.98 4.36 12.73
C VAL A 178 8.10 5.00 13.81
N HIS A 179 6.94 5.57 13.46
CA HIS A 179 6.02 6.16 14.44
C HIS A 179 5.48 5.16 15.47
N ARG A 180 5.14 3.94 15.05
CA ARG A 180 4.71 2.87 15.96
C ARG A 180 5.84 2.50 16.92
N ASN A 181 7.08 2.45 16.45
CA ASN A 181 8.22 2.16 17.31
C ASN A 181 8.45 3.27 18.35
N ILE A 182 8.38 4.55 17.96
CA ILE A 182 8.41 5.69 18.90
C ILE A 182 7.37 5.52 20.02
N THR A 183 6.16 5.09 19.65
CA THR A 183 5.09 4.83 20.63
C THR A 183 5.41 3.65 21.54
N ASN A 184 5.92 2.54 20.98
CA ASN A 184 6.24 1.32 21.72
C ASN A 184 7.40 1.51 22.71
N LEU A 185 8.33 2.41 22.41
CA LEU A 185 9.41 2.80 23.31
C LEU A 185 8.95 3.75 24.43
N GLY A 186 7.67 4.12 24.48
CA GLY A 186 7.14 5.06 25.47
C GLY A 186 7.48 6.52 25.18
N LEU A 187 8.07 6.82 24.02
CA LEU A 187 8.56 8.15 23.66
C LEU A 187 7.46 9.05 23.05
N ALA A 188 6.20 8.61 23.02
CA ALA A 188 5.11 9.36 22.39
C ALA A 188 4.91 10.77 22.98
N SER A 189 5.05 10.90 24.31
CA SER A 189 4.93 12.20 24.99
C SER A 189 6.10 13.12 24.63
N GLU A 190 7.33 12.60 24.65
CA GLU A 190 8.54 13.35 24.29
C GLU A 190 8.47 13.80 22.83
N TYR A 191 8.10 12.91 21.91
CA TYR A 191 7.90 13.21 20.50
C TYR A 191 6.89 14.34 20.27
N THR A 192 5.84 14.41 21.08
CA THR A 192 4.79 15.42 20.92
C THR A 192 5.26 16.82 21.35
N HIS A 193 6.18 16.91 22.32
CA HIS A 193 6.55 18.17 22.96
C HIS A 193 8.00 18.63 22.71
N ASP A 194 8.85 17.75 22.16
CA ASP A 194 10.24 18.05 21.83
C ASP A 194 10.41 18.25 20.32
N GLU A 195 10.60 19.50 19.89
CA GLU A 195 10.82 19.85 18.48
C GLU A 195 12.11 19.26 17.90
N ASN A 196 13.15 19.08 18.72
CA ASN A 196 14.41 18.48 18.31
C ASN A 196 14.19 16.99 18.02
N MET A 197 13.48 16.28 18.91
CA MET A 197 13.09 14.89 18.67
C MET A 197 12.29 14.75 17.37
N GLN A 198 11.31 15.62 17.15
CA GLN A 198 10.54 15.60 15.91
C GLN A 198 11.42 15.83 14.68
N GLY A 199 12.40 16.75 14.79
CA GLY A 199 13.39 17.02 13.75
C GLY A 199 14.19 15.77 13.39
N GLN A 200 14.77 15.11 14.40
CA GLN A 200 15.59 13.92 14.21
C GLN A 200 14.78 12.74 13.68
N CYS A 201 13.55 12.54 14.18
CA CYS A 201 12.64 11.54 13.63
C CYS A 201 12.30 11.82 12.15
N ARG A 202 12.08 13.09 11.77
CA ARG A 202 11.88 13.48 10.37
C ARG A 202 13.12 13.21 9.52
N GLN A 203 14.32 13.45 10.03
CA GLN A 203 15.57 13.14 9.33
C GLN A 203 15.74 11.62 9.14
N LEU A 204 15.46 10.80 10.16
CA LEU A 204 15.45 9.33 10.05
C LEU A 204 14.45 8.85 8.99
N MET A 205 13.23 9.40 8.99
CA MET A 205 12.22 9.08 7.98
C MET A 205 12.60 9.58 6.58
N ALA A 206 13.40 10.65 6.47
CA ALA A 206 13.88 11.16 5.19
C ALA A 206 15.01 10.31 4.59
N LEU A 207 15.65 9.42 5.36
CA LEU A 207 16.69 8.50 4.84
C LEU A 207 16.17 7.62 3.72
N SER A 208 14.88 7.27 3.71
CA SER A 208 14.26 6.51 2.63
C SER A 208 14.28 7.27 1.31
N LEU A 209 14.47 8.59 1.32
CA LEU A 209 14.40 9.46 0.15
C LEU A 209 15.78 9.89 -0.35
N MET A 210 16.85 9.33 0.22
CA MET A 210 18.22 9.66 -0.15
C MET A 210 18.86 8.62 -1.06
N PRO A 211 19.90 8.99 -1.84
CA PRO A 211 20.74 8.04 -2.55
C PRO A 211 21.20 6.92 -1.61
N THR A 212 21.03 5.68 -2.04
CA THR A 212 21.32 4.47 -1.23
C THR A 212 22.74 4.47 -0.67
N ALA A 213 23.71 4.99 -1.44
CA ALA A 213 25.10 5.12 -1.04
C ALA A 213 25.32 6.08 0.15
N GLU A 214 24.45 7.07 0.36
CA GLU A 214 24.59 8.06 1.44
C GLU A 214 23.79 7.68 2.70
N VAL A 215 22.91 6.69 2.63
CA VAL A 215 21.98 6.33 3.73
C VAL A 215 22.72 6.00 5.02
N GLU A 216 23.70 5.09 4.97
CA GLU A 216 24.43 4.64 6.17
C GLU A 216 25.25 5.78 6.79
N LYS A 217 25.90 6.58 5.94
CA LYS A 217 26.69 7.74 6.37
C LYS A 217 25.82 8.78 7.06
N GLN A 218 24.68 9.12 6.48
CA GLN A 218 23.78 10.10 7.08
C GLN A 218 23.11 9.57 8.35
N PHE A 219 22.76 8.28 8.40
CA PHE A 219 22.26 7.66 9.62
C PHE A 219 23.25 7.84 10.78
N LYS A 220 24.53 7.54 10.56
CA LYS A 220 25.60 7.74 11.56
C LYS A 220 25.74 9.21 11.97
N HIS A 221 25.63 10.14 11.02
CA HIS A 221 25.68 11.57 11.31
C HIS A 221 24.50 12.03 12.18
N ILE A 222 23.27 11.63 11.86
CA ILE A 222 22.08 11.95 12.65
C ILE A 222 22.21 11.36 14.06
N HIS A 223 22.69 10.12 14.18
CA HIS A 223 22.88 9.45 15.48
C HIS A 223 23.92 10.17 16.35
N ALA A 224 25.03 10.63 15.78
CA ALA A 224 26.06 11.36 16.53
C ALA A 224 25.57 12.71 17.11
N LEU A 225 24.52 13.28 16.53
CA LEU A 225 23.88 14.53 16.98
C LEU A 225 22.64 14.28 17.86
N ALA A 226 22.25 13.02 18.05
CA ALA A 226 21.07 12.63 18.82
C ALA A 226 21.28 12.81 20.32
N SER A 227 20.19 13.14 21.02
CA SER A 227 20.17 13.05 22.48
C SER A 227 20.26 11.58 22.91
N PRO A 228 20.96 11.25 24.00
CA PRO A 228 20.98 9.89 24.55
C PRO A 228 19.58 9.34 24.89
N SER A 229 18.58 10.21 25.11
CA SER A 229 17.19 9.80 25.32
C SER A 229 16.58 9.09 24.09
N PHE A 230 17.22 9.18 22.92
CA PHE A 230 16.75 8.58 21.67
C PHE A 230 17.53 7.31 21.27
N ASP A 231 18.54 6.89 22.03
CA ASP A 231 19.43 5.78 21.68
C ASP A 231 18.65 4.51 21.34
N ASP A 232 17.59 4.18 22.09
CA ASP A 232 16.77 3.00 21.84
C ASP A 232 16.08 3.03 20.45
N LEU A 233 15.68 4.22 19.99
CA LEU A 233 15.11 4.40 18.64
C LEU A 233 16.18 4.19 17.57
N PHE A 234 17.40 4.68 17.77
CA PHE A 234 18.51 4.48 16.83
C PHE A 234 18.97 3.04 16.79
N VAL A 235 19.05 2.35 17.94
CA VAL A 235 19.37 0.92 18.01
C VAL A 235 18.32 0.09 17.27
N TYR A 236 17.03 0.39 17.45
CA TYR A 236 15.97 -0.23 16.66
C TYR A 236 16.15 0.04 15.17
N PHE A 237 16.35 1.31 14.80
CA PHE A 237 16.40 1.71 13.40
C PHE A 237 17.60 1.07 12.68
N GLU A 238 18.76 1.07 13.32
CA GLU A 238 19.97 0.45 12.83
C GLU A 238 19.76 -1.05 12.58
N ARG A 239 19.21 -1.78 13.55
CA ARG A 239 18.97 -3.22 13.41
C ARG A 239 17.95 -3.55 12.33
N GLN A 240 16.84 -2.81 12.28
CA GLN A 240 15.73 -3.12 11.39
C GLN A 240 16.01 -2.69 9.94
N TRP A 241 16.57 -1.49 9.74
CA TRP A 241 16.62 -0.81 8.45
C TRP A 241 18.03 -0.65 7.87
N ILE A 242 19.08 -0.52 8.70
CA ILE A 242 20.47 -0.28 8.23
C ILE A 242 21.27 -1.58 8.10
N ASN A 243 21.42 -2.34 9.20
CA ASN A 243 22.20 -3.59 9.27
C ASN A 243 21.37 -4.84 8.92
N ALA A 244 20.12 -4.61 8.51
CA ALA A 244 19.13 -5.47 7.84
C ALA A 244 18.64 -6.77 8.53
N CYS A 245 17.39 -6.69 9.03
CA CYS A 245 16.36 -7.72 8.80
C CYS A 245 15.51 -7.43 7.54
N VAL A 246 15.48 -6.17 7.04
CA VAL A 246 14.76 -5.75 5.82
C VAL A 246 15.76 -5.11 4.83
N PRO A 247 15.88 -5.59 3.58
CA PRO A 247 16.81 -5.04 2.60
C PRO A 247 16.57 -3.55 2.27
N LEU A 248 17.64 -2.78 2.02
CA LEU A 248 17.57 -1.35 1.71
C LEU A 248 16.70 -1.03 0.48
N SER A 249 16.79 -1.85 -0.58
CA SER A 249 16.00 -1.70 -1.82
C SER A 249 14.49 -1.78 -1.60
N LEU A 250 14.08 -2.37 -0.48
CA LEU A 250 12.69 -2.53 -0.15
C LEU A 250 12.13 -1.22 0.44
N TRP A 251 12.80 -0.58 1.39
CA TRP A 251 12.23 0.61 2.05
C TRP A 251 12.74 1.96 1.50
N ASN A 252 13.82 1.96 0.71
CA ASN A 252 14.31 3.16 0.05
C ASN A 252 13.43 3.52 -1.17
N ALA A 253 12.89 4.74 -1.15
CA ALA A 253 12.01 5.33 -2.13
C ALA A 253 12.65 6.53 -2.86
N ASN A 254 13.99 6.66 -2.84
CA ASN A 254 14.72 7.74 -3.52
C ASN A 254 14.43 7.73 -5.03
N GLU A 255 14.58 6.56 -5.65
CA GLU A 255 14.34 6.33 -7.09
C GLU A 255 12.88 5.97 -7.40
N SER A 256 12.01 5.90 -6.37
CA SER A 256 10.60 5.59 -6.57
C SER A 256 9.79 6.87 -6.84
N ASP A 257 9.14 6.91 -8.00
CA ASP A 257 8.10 7.90 -8.33
C ASP A 257 6.86 7.78 -7.42
N HIS A 258 6.72 6.66 -6.70
CA HIS A 258 5.54 6.30 -5.91
C HIS A 258 5.88 5.94 -4.48
N ARG A 259 5.77 6.96 -3.63
CA ARG A 259 6.22 6.90 -2.23
C ARG A 259 5.10 6.46 -1.26
N THR A 260 3.90 6.15 -1.75
CA THR A 260 2.74 5.73 -0.92
C THR A 260 1.82 4.77 -1.69
N ASN A 261 1.38 3.65 -1.08
CA ASN A 261 0.34 2.76 -1.62
C ASN A 261 -1.08 3.14 -1.17
N ASN A 262 -1.22 3.89 -0.06
CA ASN A 262 -2.49 4.46 0.40
C ASN A 262 -2.69 5.89 -0.16
N ILE A 263 -3.65 6.01 -1.09
CA ILE A 263 -3.91 7.22 -1.88
C ILE A 263 -4.51 8.38 -1.05
N ALA A 264 -5.20 8.08 0.06
CA ALA A 264 -5.89 9.12 0.84
C ALA A 264 -4.96 9.92 1.77
N GLU A 265 -3.84 9.35 2.21
CA GLU A 265 -2.97 9.95 3.22
C GLU A 265 -1.67 10.53 2.62
N GLY A 266 -1.25 10.03 1.46
CA GLY A 266 0.01 10.40 0.84
C GLY A 266 0.15 11.86 0.40
N GLU A 267 -0.92 12.66 0.34
CA GLU A 267 -0.80 14.10 0.02
C GLU A 267 -0.36 14.96 1.22
N ARG A 268 -0.69 14.57 2.46
CA ARG A 268 -0.30 15.34 3.66
C ARG A 268 1.18 15.21 4.00
N GLU A 269 1.73 14.01 3.91
CA GLU A 269 3.14 13.75 4.26
C GLU A 269 4.14 14.32 3.24
N LYS A 270 3.77 14.37 1.95
CA LYS A 270 4.61 14.89 0.85
C LYS A 270 5.07 16.34 1.07
N SER A 271 4.23 17.19 1.68
CA SER A 271 4.57 18.59 1.94
C SER A 271 5.58 18.77 3.07
N ILE A 272 5.62 17.86 4.04
CA ILE A 272 6.42 18.01 5.26
C ILE A 272 7.84 17.48 5.02
N LEU A 273 7.96 16.35 4.34
CA LEU A 273 9.26 15.72 4.07
C LEU A 273 10.10 16.49 3.04
N ARG A 274 9.48 17.08 2.00
CA ARG A 274 10.19 17.89 1.00
C ARG A 274 10.91 19.11 1.60
N ARG A 275 10.35 19.73 2.64
CA ARG A 275 10.99 20.86 3.33
C ARG A 275 12.16 20.42 4.20
N THR A 276 12.17 19.17 4.65
CA THR A 276 13.22 18.62 5.52
C THR A 276 14.47 18.23 4.72
N ILE A 277 14.30 17.67 3.50
CA ILE A 277 15.42 17.28 2.63
C ILE A 277 16.27 18.49 2.20
N VAL A 278 15.63 19.60 1.83
CA VAL A 278 16.34 20.84 1.45
C VAL A 278 17.19 21.40 2.60
N GLY A 279 16.82 21.13 3.86
CA GLY A 279 17.62 21.51 5.02
C GLY A 279 18.81 20.60 5.32
N LEU A 280 18.83 19.38 4.77
CA LEU A 280 19.92 18.41 4.96
C LEU A 280 21.04 18.55 3.93
N GLU A 281 20.77 19.12 2.75
CA GLU A 281 21.78 19.39 1.72
C GLU A 281 22.66 20.63 2.03
N HIS A 282 22.40 21.31 3.15
CA HIS A 282 23.08 22.55 3.56
C HIS A 282 23.81 22.45 4.91
N VAL A 283 24.15 21.25 5.39
CA VAL A 283 24.97 21.01 6.60
C VAL A 283 26.22 20.23 6.25
#